data_AF-A0A925KNI9-F1
#
_entry.id   AF-A0A925KNI9-F1
#
_cell.length_a   1.000
_cell.length_b   1.000
_cell.length_c   1.000
_cell.angle_alpha   90.00
_cell.angle_beta   90.00
_cell.angle_gamma   90.00
#
_symmetry.space_group_name_H-M   'P 1'
#
loop_
_entity.id
_entity.type
_entity.pdbx_description
1 polymer ?
#
loop_
_entity_poly.entity_id
_entity_poly.type
_entity_poly.pdbx_seq_one_letter_code
_entity_poly.pdbx_strand_id
1 'polypeptide(L)'
;MITSNSLSHPTLDLTVRVGCALTYEAAAATPIFLVMKPRLDLRQLILEERLVFGPELPTEQLADQHGNVVYRLMLMPGRNEFLHDAIFSVPSVPDNYGLPAEPVPIERMPITVLRYTLPSRYCDSDKLMDFAWSKFGHVPHGAERARAICDWVHHNIEYRYGSGSPHISAWDVVERGYGVCRDLAHVSVALCRAFNLPARYVSGHVPDIGVFDPGLTMDFHAYLEVYLGGYWHTFD
;
A
#
# COMPACT_ATOMS: atom_id res chain seq x y z
N MET A 1 -33.57 2.74 14.96
CA MET A 1 -32.48 2.63 15.95
C MET A 1 -31.39 1.79 15.32
N ILE A 2 -30.38 2.43 14.73
CA ILE A 2 -29.21 1.73 14.19
C ILE A 2 -28.26 1.58 15.38
N THR A 3 -28.12 0.36 15.88
CA THR A 3 -27.09 0.02 16.87
C THR A 3 -25.74 0.34 16.23
N SER A 4 -25.08 1.39 16.71
CA SER A 4 -23.68 1.65 16.41
C SER A 4 -22.87 0.54 17.05
N ASN A 5 -22.66 -0.54 16.30
CA ASN A 5 -21.69 -1.55 16.67
C ASN A 5 -20.32 -0.91 16.42
N SER A 6 -19.83 -0.10 17.36
CA SER A 6 -18.47 0.39 17.31
C SER A 6 -17.58 -0.83 17.45
N LEU A 7 -16.96 -1.26 16.36
CA LEU A 7 -15.89 -2.26 16.42
C LEU A 7 -14.89 -1.75 17.47
N SER A 8 -14.65 -2.55 18.51
CA SER A 8 -13.64 -2.22 19.51
C SER A 8 -12.30 -2.18 18.80
N HIS A 9 -11.64 -1.02 18.80
CA HIS A 9 -10.29 -0.92 18.29
C HIS A 9 -9.38 -1.84 19.12
N PRO A 10 -8.50 -2.63 18.47
CA PRO A 10 -7.57 -3.47 19.19
C PRO A 10 -6.62 -2.61 20.02
N THR A 11 -6.19 -3.15 21.17
CA THR A 11 -5.21 -2.51 22.04
C THR A 11 -3.90 -2.33 21.29
N LEU A 12 -3.23 -1.18 21.50
CA LEU A 12 -1.86 -0.95 21.02
C LEU A 12 -0.90 -1.57 22.05
N ASP A 13 -0.50 -2.82 21.82
CA ASP A 13 0.23 -3.66 22.78
C ASP A 13 1.59 -4.14 22.26
N LEU A 14 1.95 -3.77 21.03
CA LEU A 14 3.23 -4.06 20.41
C LEU A 14 3.98 -2.77 20.08
N THR A 15 5.29 -2.75 20.34
CA THR A 15 6.17 -1.64 19.97
C THR A 15 7.05 -2.04 18.80
N VAL A 16 7.06 -1.25 17.74
CA VAL A 16 7.87 -1.47 16.53
C VAL A 16 8.70 -0.24 16.21
N ARG A 17 9.92 -0.43 15.72
CA ARG A 17 10.76 0.65 15.19
C ARG A 17 10.73 0.60 13.67
N VAL A 18 10.40 1.71 13.03
CA VAL A 18 10.36 1.84 11.57
C VAL A 18 11.10 3.11 11.16
N GLY A 19 11.63 3.10 9.95
CA GLY A 19 12.37 4.25 9.45
C GLY A 19 13.07 3.96 8.14
N CYS A 20 13.78 4.97 7.67
CA CYS A 20 14.62 4.90 6.47
C CYS A 20 15.71 5.97 6.53
N ALA A 21 16.85 5.69 5.91
CA ALA A 21 17.86 6.69 5.58
C ALA A 21 17.99 6.76 4.06
N LEU A 22 17.62 7.89 3.47
CA LEU A 22 17.61 8.09 2.03
C LEU A 22 18.71 9.08 1.63
N THR A 23 19.45 8.76 0.58
CA THR A 23 20.44 9.66 -0.02
C THR A 23 20.11 9.86 -1.49
N TYR A 24 20.00 11.12 -1.90
CA TYR A 24 19.77 11.51 -3.30
C TYR A 24 20.93 12.38 -3.79
N GLU A 25 21.46 12.03 -4.96
CA GLU A 25 22.40 12.87 -5.69
C GLU A 25 21.63 13.63 -6.78
N ALA A 26 21.62 14.96 -6.72
CA ALA A 26 20.94 15.79 -7.71
C ALA A 26 21.95 16.58 -8.54
N ALA A 27 21.80 16.60 -9.87
CA ALA A 27 22.66 17.39 -10.75
C ALA A 27 22.33 18.89 -10.73
N ALA A 28 21.10 19.23 -10.33
CA ALA A 28 20.58 20.60 -10.29
C ALA A 28 19.51 20.71 -9.18
N ALA A 29 19.11 21.93 -8.85
CA ALA A 29 17.99 22.18 -7.96
C ALA A 29 16.73 21.47 -8.51
N THR A 30 16.20 20.49 -7.77
CA THR A 30 15.14 19.59 -8.25
C THR A 30 14.00 19.50 -7.25
N PRO A 31 12.77 19.92 -7.58
CA PRO A 31 11.64 19.80 -6.68
C PRO A 31 11.22 18.34 -6.55
N ILE A 32 11.01 17.88 -5.31
CA ILE A 32 10.51 16.53 -5.04
C ILE A 32 9.38 16.55 -4.02
N PHE A 33 8.61 15.45 -4.02
CA PHE A 33 7.67 15.12 -2.98
C PHE A 33 8.12 13.85 -2.28
N LEU A 34 8.20 13.87 -0.95
CA LEU A 34 8.53 12.71 -0.14
C LEU A 34 7.31 12.27 0.66
N VAL A 35 6.99 10.98 0.56
CA VAL A 35 5.99 10.29 1.38
C VAL A 35 6.71 9.11 2.04
N MET A 36 7.22 9.35 3.24
CA MET A 36 8.12 8.42 3.94
C MET A 36 7.64 8.06 5.34
N LYS A 37 6.81 8.91 5.94
CA LYS A 37 6.29 8.70 7.29
C LYS A 37 5.05 7.80 7.22
N PRO A 38 4.92 6.77 8.07
CA PRO A 38 3.66 6.06 8.25
C PRO A 38 2.53 7.03 8.57
N ARG A 39 1.37 6.84 7.94
CA ARG A 39 0.17 7.63 8.26
C ARG A 39 -0.18 7.47 9.75
N LEU A 40 -0.72 8.48 10.42
CA LEU A 40 -1.25 8.28 11.77
C LEU A 40 -2.74 7.95 11.70
N ASP A 41 -3.18 6.93 12.44
CA ASP A 41 -4.58 6.63 12.65
C ASP A 41 -4.79 5.90 14.00
N LEU A 42 -6.01 5.44 14.26
CA LEU A 42 -6.37 4.82 15.54
C LEU A 42 -5.67 3.48 15.81
N ARG A 43 -4.97 2.90 14.82
CA ARG A 43 -4.25 1.63 14.94
C ARG A 43 -2.74 1.78 15.01
N GLN A 44 -2.21 3.00 14.91
CA GLN A 44 -0.77 3.22 15.04
C GLN A 44 -0.48 4.57 15.65
N LEU A 45 0.10 4.53 16.85
CA LEU A 45 0.49 5.69 17.62
C LEU A 45 2.00 5.85 17.58
N ILE A 46 2.48 7.06 17.31
CA ILE A 46 3.90 7.36 17.40
C ILE A 46 4.28 7.66 18.85
N LEU A 47 5.28 6.95 19.37
CA LEU A 47 5.82 7.13 20.72
C LEU A 47 7.05 8.06 20.69
N GLU A 48 7.95 7.82 19.74
CA GLU A 48 9.16 8.61 19.51
C GLU A 48 9.36 8.80 18.01
N GLU A 49 9.87 9.97 17.62
CA GLU A 49 10.19 10.27 16.22
C GLU A 49 11.43 11.15 16.14
N ARG A 50 12.33 10.78 15.22
CA ARG A 50 13.40 11.60 14.71
C ARG A 50 13.24 11.75 13.22
N LEU A 51 13.20 13.00 12.78
CA LEU A 51 13.05 13.36 11.39
C LEU A 51 14.08 14.42 11.00
N VAL A 52 14.86 14.14 9.97
CA VAL A 52 15.96 15.02 9.50
C VAL A 52 15.88 15.17 7.99
N PHE A 53 15.98 16.42 7.51
CA PHE A 53 15.92 16.76 6.09
C PHE A 53 17.24 17.35 5.54
N GLY A 54 18.38 16.94 6.08
CA GLY A 54 19.66 17.58 5.75
C GLY A 54 19.68 19.07 6.16
N PRO A 55 20.53 19.91 5.53
CA PRO A 55 20.68 21.31 5.90
C PRO A 55 19.50 22.20 5.49
N GLU A 56 18.66 21.77 4.55
CA GLU A 56 17.49 22.54 4.11
C GLU A 56 16.19 21.86 4.59
N LEU A 57 15.37 22.58 5.35
CA LEU A 57 14.08 22.09 5.81
C LEU A 57 13.07 22.01 4.64
N PRO A 58 12.05 21.13 4.73
CA PRO A 58 10.96 21.11 3.77
C PRO A 58 10.31 22.49 3.67
N THR A 59 9.96 22.88 2.44
CA THR A 59 9.25 24.14 2.20
C THR A 59 7.77 24.04 2.54
N GLU A 60 7.22 22.82 2.56
CA GLU A 60 5.82 22.57 2.90
C GLU A 60 5.62 21.16 3.45
N GLN A 61 4.70 21.02 4.40
CA GLN A 61 4.15 19.75 4.86
C GLN A 61 2.64 19.75 4.57
N LEU A 62 2.18 18.72 3.88
CA LEU A 62 0.82 18.58 3.36
C LEU A 62 0.23 17.24 3.74
N ALA A 63 -1.11 17.14 3.71
CA ALA A 63 -1.81 15.86 3.72
C ALA A 63 -2.37 15.58 2.32
N ASP A 64 -2.12 14.39 1.77
CA ASP A 64 -2.80 13.96 0.55
C ASP A 64 -4.25 13.51 0.83
N GLN A 65 -4.98 13.17 -0.24
CA GLN A 65 -6.37 12.69 -0.14
C GLN A 65 -6.55 11.36 0.62
N HIS A 66 -5.45 10.65 0.93
CA HIS A 66 -5.43 9.40 1.70
C HIS A 66 -5.00 9.63 3.17
N GLY A 67 -4.66 10.87 3.52
CA GLY A 67 -4.17 11.28 4.82
C GLY A 67 -2.66 11.09 5.01
N ASN A 68 -1.92 10.75 3.96
CA ASN A 68 -0.47 10.61 4.04
C ASN A 68 0.18 11.98 4.24
N VAL A 69 1.23 12.03 5.07
CA VAL A 69 2.05 13.23 5.21
C VAL A 69 3.01 13.31 4.03
N VAL A 70 2.88 14.37 3.25
CA VAL A 70 3.71 14.66 2.08
C VAL A 70 4.59 15.87 2.38
N TYR A 71 5.89 15.72 2.17
CA TYR A 71 6.85 16.82 2.26
C TYR A 71 7.19 17.32 0.86
N ARG A 72 7.04 18.63 0.61
CA ARG A 72 7.59 19.27 -0.58
C ARG A 72 8.92 19.91 -0.21
N LEU A 73 9.94 19.65 -1.01
CA LEU A 73 11.27 20.22 -0.84
C LEU A 73 11.99 20.38 -2.18
N MET A 74 13.10 21.10 -2.15
CA MET A 74 14.02 21.24 -3.26
C MET A 74 15.28 20.44 -2.92
N LEU A 75 15.63 19.45 -3.75
CA LEU A 75 16.97 18.87 -3.69
C LEU A 75 17.96 19.90 -4.21
N MET A 76 19.09 20.05 -3.54
CA MET A 76 20.18 20.92 -3.97
C MET A 76 21.20 20.15 -4.82
N PRO A 77 21.94 20.80 -5.74
CA PRO A 77 23.01 20.14 -6.47
C PRO A 77 24.00 19.44 -5.52
N GLY A 78 24.29 18.17 -5.78
CA GLY A 78 25.10 17.29 -4.93
C GLY A 78 24.25 16.37 -4.06
N ARG A 79 24.81 15.99 -2.91
CA ARG A 79 24.27 14.99 -1.99
C ARG A 79 23.23 15.59 -1.05
N ASN A 80 22.06 14.96 -0.97
CA ASN A 80 20.94 15.31 -0.10
C ASN A 80 20.57 14.10 0.76
N GLU A 81 20.41 14.27 2.06
CA GLU A 81 20.20 13.16 3.00
C GLU A 81 18.94 13.37 3.84
N PHE A 82 18.14 12.30 3.97
CA PHE A 82 16.90 12.27 4.72
C PHE A 82 16.93 11.12 5.70
N LEU A 83 16.47 11.36 6.92
CA LEU A 83 16.31 10.34 7.95
C LEU A 83 14.90 10.40 8.50
N HIS A 84 14.24 9.26 8.55
CA HIS A 84 13.09 9.01 9.40
C HIS A 84 13.42 7.82 10.29
N ASP A 85 13.20 7.97 11.58
CA ASP A 85 13.40 6.93 12.58
C ASP A 85 12.37 7.12 13.69
N ALA A 86 11.49 6.16 13.85
CA ALA A 86 10.34 6.30 14.72
C ALA A 86 10.00 4.99 15.44
N ILE A 87 9.50 5.12 16.66
CA ILE A 87 8.95 4.04 17.46
C ILE A 87 7.43 4.19 17.47
N PHE A 88 6.73 3.15 17.05
CA PHE A 88 5.28 3.08 17.02
C PHE A 88 4.76 2.05 18.02
N SER A 89 3.59 2.35 18.61
CA SER A 89 2.75 1.39 19.29
C SER A 89 1.61 0.96 18.34
N VAL A 90 1.51 -0.34 18.09
CA VAL A 90 0.58 -0.98 17.15
C VAL A 90 -0.09 -2.19 17.79
N PRO A 91 -1.21 -2.70 17.25
CA PRO A 91 -1.79 -3.96 17.69
C PRO A 91 -0.93 -5.17 17.34
N SER A 92 -0.92 -6.17 18.22
CA SER A 92 -0.34 -7.48 17.98
C SER A 92 -1.21 -8.42 17.12
N VAL A 93 -2.40 -7.96 16.73
CA VAL A 93 -3.34 -8.70 15.87
C VAL A 93 -3.23 -8.29 14.40
N PRO A 94 -3.54 -9.19 13.44
CA PRO A 94 -3.51 -8.86 12.02
C PRO A 94 -4.38 -7.64 11.65
N ASP A 95 -4.01 -6.97 10.55
CA ASP A 95 -4.74 -5.80 10.03
C ASP A 95 -6.24 -6.07 9.87
N ASN A 96 -6.63 -7.23 9.35
CA ASN A 96 -8.04 -7.54 9.08
C ASN A 96 -8.79 -8.10 10.31
N TYR A 97 -8.17 -8.16 11.49
CA TYR A 97 -8.76 -8.77 12.68
C TYR A 97 -10.10 -8.13 13.07
N GLY A 98 -11.15 -8.95 13.13
CA GLY A 98 -12.48 -8.52 13.54
C GLY A 98 -13.23 -7.65 12.52
N LEU A 99 -12.70 -7.46 11.31
CA LEU A 99 -13.36 -6.66 10.28
C LEU A 99 -14.41 -7.50 9.51
N PRO A 100 -15.64 -6.99 9.31
CA PRO A 100 -16.60 -7.55 8.36
C PRO A 100 -16.01 -7.58 6.96
N ALA A 101 -16.21 -8.66 6.21
CA ALA A 101 -15.54 -8.90 4.92
C ALA A 101 -16.52 -9.17 3.76
N GLU A 102 -17.81 -8.93 3.97
CA GLU A 102 -18.83 -9.14 2.95
C GLU A 102 -18.66 -8.13 1.79
N PRO A 103 -18.92 -8.53 0.54
CA PRO A 103 -18.89 -7.58 -0.57
C PRO A 103 -19.96 -6.49 -0.38
N VAL A 104 -19.58 -5.23 -0.66
CA VAL A 104 -20.51 -4.08 -0.59
C VAL A 104 -21.18 -3.92 -1.97
N PRO A 105 -22.52 -4.00 -2.07
CA PRO A 105 -23.21 -3.73 -3.33
C PRO A 105 -22.95 -2.30 -3.84
N ILE A 106 -22.85 -2.13 -5.16
CA ILE A 106 -22.48 -0.84 -5.79
C ILE A 106 -23.46 0.27 -5.40
N GLU A 107 -24.76 -0.04 -5.31
CA GLU A 107 -25.81 0.91 -4.93
C GLU A 107 -25.72 1.39 -3.48
N ARG A 108 -24.91 0.73 -2.63
CA ARG A 108 -24.64 1.12 -1.23
C ARG A 108 -23.21 1.61 -1.03
N MET A 109 -22.39 1.60 -2.07
CA MET A 109 -20.99 1.96 -1.99
C MET A 109 -20.81 3.47 -1.78
N PRO A 110 -19.96 3.91 -0.83
CA PRO A 110 -19.65 5.32 -0.71
C PRO A 110 -19.07 5.89 -2.01
N ILE A 111 -19.53 7.08 -2.43
CA ILE A 111 -19.09 7.72 -3.68
C ILE A 111 -17.57 7.95 -3.72
N THR A 112 -16.95 8.19 -2.56
CA THR A 112 -15.51 8.37 -2.41
C THR A 112 -14.71 7.08 -2.65
N VAL A 113 -15.35 5.92 -2.57
CA VAL A 113 -14.75 4.60 -2.79
C VAL A 113 -14.85 4.19 -4.27
N LEU A 114 -15.88 4.63 -4.99
CA LEU A 114 -16.12 4.24 -6.39
C LEU A 114 -14.93 4.54 -7.32
N ARG A 115 -14.15 5.60 -7.04
CA ARG A 115 -12.91 5.88 -7.81
C ARG A 115 -11.91 4.72 -7.82
N TYR A 116 -11.92 3.86 -6.80
CA TYR A 116 -11.01 2.74 -6.67
C TYR A 116 -11.48 1.49 -7.43
N THR A 117 -12.56 1.58 -8.20
CA THR A 117 -12.92 0.57 -9.21
C THR A 117 -12.44 0.95 -10.61
N LEU A 118 -11.92 2.17 -10.80
CA LEU A 118 -11.51 2.68 -12.11
C LEU A 118 -10.06 2.33 -12.45
N PRO A 119 -9.72 2.18 -13.74
CA PRO A 119 -8.33 2.07 -14.17
C PRO A 119 -7.48 3.27 -13.71
N SER A 120 -6.18 3.05 -13.52
CA SER A 120 -5.19 4.10 -13.27
C SER A 120 -3.88 3.80 -13.99
N ARG A 121 -2.94 4.76 -14.04
CA ARG A 121 -1.71 4.66 -14.85
C ARG A 121 -0.97 3.30 -14.79
N TYR A 122 -0.90 2.68 -13.60
CA TYR A 122 -0.22 1.39 -13.39
C TYR A 122 -1.17 0.21 -13.19
N CYS A 123 -2.48 0.47 -13.15
CA CYS A 123 -3.52 -0.53 -12.94
C CYS A 123 -4.53 -0.42 -14.09
N ASP A 124 -4.13 -0.87 -15.27
CA ASP A 124 -4.92 -0.89 -16.50
C ASP A 124 -5.89 -2.08 -16.51
N SER A 125 -6.81 -2.06 -15.54
CA SER A 125 -7.80 -3.11 -15.30
C SER A 125 -8.73 -3.35 -16.50
N ASP A 126 -8.96 -2.32 -17.31
CA ASP A 126 -9.72 -2.37 -18.56
C ASP A 126 -9.05 -3.27 -19.62
N LYS A 127 -7.71 -3.29 -19.70
CA LYS A 127 -6.97 -4.22 -20.58
C LYS A 127 -6.94 -5.65 -20.06
N LEU A 128 -7.13 -5.82 -18.75
CA LEU A 128 -7.03 -7.13 -18.08
C LEU A 128 -8.39 -7.81 -17.87
N MET A 129 -9.50 -7.23 -18.35
CA MET A 129 -10.84 -7.77 -18.10
C MET A 129 -11.01 -9.20 -18.57
N ASP A 130 -10.70 -9.52 -19.84
CA ASP A 130 -10.88 -10.87 -20.37
C ASP A 130 -10.02 -11.90 -19.63
N PHE A 131 -8.76 -11.53 -19.35
CA PHE A 131 -7.86 -12.34 -18.55
C PHE A 131 -8.45 -12.60 -17.15
N ALA A 132 -8.87 -11.55 -16.45
CA ALA A 132 -9.42 -11.62 -15.11
C ALA A 132 -10.67 -12.50 -15.07
N TRP A 133 -11.63 -12.27 -15.96
CA TRP A 133 -12.87 -13.06 -16.04
C TRP A 133 -12.61 -14.53 -16.38
N SER A 134 -11.67 -14.82 -17.27
CA SER A 134 -11.30 -16.21 -17.59
C SER A 134 -10.72 -16.96 -16.39
N LYS A 135 -9.93 -16.27 -15.56
CA LYS A 135 -9.22 -16.86 -14.41
C LYS A 135 -10.06 -16.91 -13.15
N PHE A 136 -10.85 -15.88 -12.87
CA PHE A 136 -11.47 -15.68 -11.55
C PHE A 136 -12.98 -15.43 -11.60
N GLY A 137 -13.60 -15.39 -12.78
CA GLY A 137 -15.04 -15.13 -12.92
C GLY A 137 -15.92 -16.16 -12.23
N HIS A 138 -15.41 -17.38 -12.03
CA HIS A 138 -16.09 -18.46 -11.31
C HIS A 138 -15.93 -18.38 -9.78
N VAL A 139 -14.96 -17.62 -9.28
CA VAL A 139 -14.72 -17.45 -7.83
C VAL A 139 -15.77 -16.47 -7.27
N PRO A 140 -16.39 -16.71 -6.10
CA PRO A 140 -17.36 -15.80 -5.50
C PRO A 140 -16.84 -14.36 -5.34
N HIS A 141 -17.70 -13.35 -5.58
CA HIS A 141 -17.33 -11.93 -5.45
C HIS A 141 -17.04 -11.56 -3.99
N GLY A 142 -16.05 -10.70 -3.74
CA GLY A 142 -15.65 -10.25 -2.41
C GLY A 142 -14.27 -10.78 -1.99
N ALA A 143 -14.11 -11.07 -0.70
CA ALA A 143 -12.84 -11.50 -0.10
C ALA A 143 -12.24 -12.75 -0.75
N GLU A 144 -13.08 -13.72 -1.13
CA GLU A 144 -12.63 -14.97 -1.75
C GLU A 144 -11.95 -14.72 -3.09
N ARG A 145 -12.50 -13.83 -3.93
CA ARG A 145 -11.87 -13.47 -5.20
C ARG A 145 -10.60 -12.66 -5.01
N ALA A 146 -10.58 -11.71 -4.08
CA ALA A 146 -9.35 -10.96 -3.77
C ALA A 146 -8.22 -11.91 -3.34
N ARG A 147 -8.51 -12.90 -2.48
CA ARG A 147 -7.56 -13.94 -2.09
C ARG A 147 -7.11 -14.79 -3.27
N ALA A 148 -8.03 -15.28 -4.11
CA ALA A 148 -7.68 -16.08 -5.28
C ALA A 148 -6.80 -15.31 -6.29
N ILE A 149 -6.97 -13.99 -6.39
CA ILE A 149 -6.11 -13.11 -7.19
C ILE A 149 -4.71 -13.06 -6.58
N CYS A 150 -4.56 -12.76 -5.28
CA CYS A 150 -3.26 -12.74 -4.60
C CYS A 150 -2.55 -14.09 -4.71
N ASP A 151 -3.26 -15.19 -4.47
CA ASP A 151 -2.73 -16.54 -4.62
C ASP A 151 -2.22 -16.77 -6.05
N TRP A 152 -2.99 -16.39 -7.07
CA TRP A 152 -2.54 -16.54 -8.45
C TRP A 152 -1.29 -15.70 -8.74
N VAL A 153 -1.26 -14.44 -8.31
CA VAL A 153 -0.09 -13.56 -8.48
C VAL A 153 1.14 -14.16 -7.82
N HIS A 154 1.03 -14.62 -6.57
CA HIS A 154 2.11 -15.27 -5.83
C HIS A 154 2.68 -16.49 -6.55
N HIS A 155 1.82 -17.34 -7.12
CA HIS A 155 2.25 -18.59 -7.76
C HIS A 155 2.71 -18.42 -9.22
N ASN A 156 2.33 -17.33 -9.91
CA ASN A 156 2.52 -17.20 -11.36
C ASN A 156 3.42 -16.02 -11.76
N ILE A 157 3.73 -15.10 -10.85
CA ILE A 157 4.60 -13.95 -11.12
C ILE A 157 5.83 -14.09 -10.23
N GLU A 158 6.99 -14.36 -10.86
CA GLU A 158 8.25 -14.53 -10.16
C GLU A 158 8.67 -13.22 -9.47
N TYR A 159 8.96 -13.29 -8.17
CA TYR A 159 9.57 -12.16 -7.47
C TYR A 159 11.05 -12.03 -7.86
N ARG A 160 11.39 -11.00 -8.62
CA ARG A 160 12.74 -10.76 -9.13
C ARG A 160 13.27 -9.42 -8.68
N TYR A 161 14.11 -9.43 -7.64
CA TYR A 161 14.75 -8.23 -7.11
C TYR A 161 15.51 -7.46 -8.20
N GLY A 162 15.42 -6.12 -8.18
CA GLY A 162 16.06 -5.25 -9.17
C GLY A 162 15.37 -5.19 -10.55
N SER A 163 14.27 -5.92 -10.77
CA SER A 163 13.52 -5.91 -12.04
C SER A 163 12.43 -4.82 -12.15
N GLY A 164 12.28 -4.02 -11.09
CA GLY A 164 11.28 -2.96 -11.01
C GLY A 164 11.57 -1.81 -12.00
N SER A 165 10.51 -1.18 -12.49
CA SER A 165 10.60 0.00 -13.37
C SER A 165 9.44 0.95 -13.11
N PRO A 166 9.66 2.29 -13.09
CA PRO A 166 8.57 3.25 -12.92
C PRO A 166 7.67 3.36 -14.16
N HIS A 167 8.00 2.69 -15.26
CA HIS A 167 7.29 2.81 -16.54
C HIS A 167 6.28 1.69 -16.81
N ILE A 168 6.43 0.53 -16.16
CA ILE A 168 5.62 -0.65 -16.40
C ILE A 168 4.30 -0.61 -15.61
N SER A 169 3.28 -1.22 -16.19
CA SER A 169 1.91 -1.35 -15.69
C SER A 169 1.59 -2.80 -15.30
N ALA A 170 0.44 -3.01 -14.68
CA ALA A 170 -0.07 -4.33 -14.34
C ALA A 170 -0.14 -5.27 -15.57
N TRP A 171 -0.60 -4.77 -16.71
CA TRP A 171 -0.63 -5.56 -17.95
C TRP A 171 0.77 -6.04 -18.37
N ASP A 172 1.78 -5.16 -18.33
CA ASP A 172 3.16 -5.52 -18.69
C ASP A 172 3.74 -6.61 -17.77
N VAL A 173 3.36 -6.55 -16.49
CA VAL A 173 3.82 -7.50 -15.46
C VAL A 173 3.17 -8.87 -15.66
N VAL A 174 1.88 -8.92 -15.98
CA VAL A 174 1.17 -10.16 -16.34
C VAL A 174 1.79 -10.81 -17.58
N GLU A 175 2.16 -10.02 -18.60
CA GLU A 175 2.81 -10.56 -19.81
C GLU A 175 4.22 -11.08 -19.53
N ARG A 176 5.04 -10.34 -18.78
CA ARG A 176 6.44 -10.72 -18.55
C ARG A 176 6.62 -11.81 -17.49
N GLY A 177 5.64 -11.97 -16.59
CA GLY A 177 5.63 -13.04 -15.57
C GLY A 177 6.61 -12.85 -14.40
N TYR A 178 7.14 -11.65 -14.18
CA TYR A 178 8.02 -11.35 -13.04
C TYR A 178 7.86 -9.89 -12.56
N GLY A 179 8.30 -9.58 -11.34
CA GLY A 179 8.36 -8.22 -10.82
C GLY A 179 8.81 -8.11 -9.37
N VAL A 180 8.63 -6.93 -8.79
CA VAL A 180 8.86 -6.65 -7.36
C VAL A 180 7.54 -6.32 -6.65
N CYS A 181 7.55 -6.09 -5.33
CA CYS A 181 6.36 -5.83 -4.51
C CYS A 181 5.40 -4.79 -5.14
N ARG A 182 5.93 -3.66 -5.62
CA ARG A 182 5.17 -2.62 -6.30
C ARG A 182 4.38 -3.16 -7.51
N ASP A 183 5.04 -3.99 -8.30
CA ASP A 183 4.49 -4.52 -9.55
C ASP A 183 3.37 -5.52 -9.24
N LEU A 184 3.59 -6.43 -8.28
CA LEU A 184 2.61 -7.42 -7.83
C LEU A 184 1.39 -6.73 -7.20
N ALA A 185 1.59 -5.72 -6.35
CA ALA A 185 0.50 -4.92 -5.79
C ALA A 185 -0.33 -4.25 -6.88
N HIS A 186 0.29 -3.68 -7.91
CA HIS A 186 -0.42 -3.10 -9.05
C HIS A 186 -1.21 -4.12 -9.86
N VAL A 187 -0.68 -5.33 -10.09
CA VAL A 187 -1.40 -6.43 -10.73
C VAL A 187 -2.62 -6.81 -9.91
N SER A 188 -2.46 -7.07 -8.62
CA SER A 188 -3.57 -7.46 -7.73
C SER A 188 -4.65 -6.39 -7.68
N VAL A 189 -4.28 -5.10 -7.61
CA VAL A 189 -5.24 -3.98 -7.68
C VAL A 189 -5.97 -3.98 -9.03
N ALA A 190 -5.26 -4.11 -10.15
CA ALA A 190 -5.88 -4.08 -11.47
C ALA A 190 -6.87 -5.24 -11.66
N LEU A 191 -6.49 -6.45 -11.24
CA LEU A 191 -7.36 -7.63 -11.32
C LEU A 191 -8.58 -7.50 -10.40
N CYS A 192 -8.45 -6.95 -9.20
CA CYS A 192 -9.61 -6.65 -8.34
C CYS A 192 -10.57 -5.66 -9.02
N ARG A 193 -10.04 -4.58 -9.60
CA ARG A 193 -10.83 -3.55 -10.27
C ARG A 193 -11.57 -4.06 -11.50
N ALA A 194 -11.04 -5.06 -12.21
CA ALA A 194 -11.73 -5.73 -13.32
C ALA A 194 -13.07 -6.39 -12.90
N PHE A 195 -13.27 -6.62 -11.59
CA PHE A 195 -14.49 -7.16 -11.00
C PHE A 195 -15.31 -6.13 -10.20
N ASN A 196 -15.02 -4.83 -10.35
CA ASN A 196 -15.59 -3.76 -9.53
C ASN A 196 -15.37 -3.95 -8.02
N LEU A 197 -14.31 -4.67 -7.61
CA LEU A 197 -13.84 -4.66 -6.24
C LEU A 197 -13.00 -3.39 -6.05
N PRO A 198 -13.41 -2.43 -5.21
CA PRO A 198 -12.63 -1.23 -5.01
C PRO A 198 -11.31 -1.60 -4.34
N ALA A 199 -10.20 -1.36 -5.03
CA ALA A 199 -8.88 -1.72 -4.56
C ALA A 199 -7.92 -0.54 -4.67
N ARG A 200 -7.06 -0.36 -3.68
CA ARG A 200 -6.05 0.70 -3.66
C ARG A 200 -4.67 0.15 -3.38
N TYR A 201 -3.68 0.82 -3.93
CA TYR A 201 -2.27 0.58 -3.67
C TYR A 201 -1.90 1.18 -2.32
N VAL A 202 -1.07 0.47 -1.55
CA VAL A 202 -0.52 0.93 -0.29
C VAL A 202 0.97 0.71 -0.29
N SER A 203 1.71 1.65 0.32
CA SER A 203 3.12 1.46 0.64
C SER A 203 3.33 1.70 2.12
N GLY A 204 4.23 0.92 2.71
CA GLY A 204 4.53 1.00 4.13
C GLY A 204 5.78 0.19 4.50
N HIS A 205 5.91 -0.08 5.79
CA HIS A 205 6.97 -0.93 6.33
C HIS A 205 6.39 -2.31 6.65
N VAL A 206 7.13 -3.37 6.34
CA VAL A 206 6.83 -4.72 6.81
C VAL A 206 7.79 -5.00 7.97
N PRO A 207 7.31 -5.02 9.21
CA PRO A 207 8.16 -5.38 10.34
C PRO A 207 8.29 -6.90 10.45
N ASP A 208 9.43 -7.38 10.93
CA ASP A 208 9.68 -8.81 11.20
C ASP A 208 8.97 -9.29 12.49
N ILE A 209 7.66 -9.05 12.59
CA ILE A 209 6.86 -9.46 13.74
C ILE A 209 6.56 -10.96 13.63
N GLY A 210 7.02 -11.74 14.61
CA GLY A 210 6.73 -13.17 14.68
C GLY A 210 7.43 -14.01 13.60
N VAL A 211 8.42 -13.44 12.91
CA VAL A 211 9.27 -14.12 11.93
C VAL A 211 10.75 -13.96 12.30
N PHE A 212 11.59 -14.87 11.82
CA PHE A 212 13.03 -14.79 12.05
C PHE A 212 13.61 -13.65 11.20
N ASP A 213 14.26 -12.69 11.85
CA ASP A 213 15.01 -11.62 11.17
C ASP A 213 16.16 -12.25 10.36
N PRO A 214 16.11 -12.18 9.01
CA PRO A 214 17.14 -12.76 8.16
C PRO A 214 18.46 -11.97 8.17
N GLY A 215 18.55 -10.86 8.92
CA GLY A 215 19.70 -9.97 8.99
C GLY A 215 19.87 -9.10 7.73
N LEU A 216 18.82 -9.00 6.91
CA LEU A 216 18.80 -8.18 5.70
C LEU A 216 18.15 -6.83 6.00
N THR A 217 18.71 -5.77 5.44
CA THR A 217 18.06 -4.44 5.53
C THR A 217 16.75 -4.47 4.76
N MET A 218 15.65 -4.30 5.48
CA MET A 218 14.32 -4.20 4.89
C MET A 218 14.18 -2.90 4.07
N ASP A 219 13.54 -3.02 2.91
CA ASP A 219 13.12 -1.87 2.11
C ASP A 219 11.66 -1.52 2.43
N PHE A 220 11.16 -0.42 1.87
CA PHE A 220 9.73 -0.20 1.80
C PHE A 220 9.03 -1.35 1.09
N HIS A 221 7.81 -1.65 1.52
CA HIS A 221 6.96 -2.64 0.88
C HIS A 221 5.76 -1.98 0.22
N ALA A 222 5.19 -2.71 -0.73
CA ALA A 222 4.00 -2.31 -1.45
C ALA A 222 3.03 -3.48 -1.51
N TYR A 223 1.79 -3.21 -1.16
CA TYR A 223 0.71 -4.19 -1.08
C TYR A 223 -0.61 -3.53 -1.50
N LEU A 224 -1.74 -4.21 -1.31
CA LEU A 224 -3.06 -3.66 -1.65
C LEU A 224 -4.03 -3.69 -0.48
N GLU A 225 -5.02 -2.80 -0.55
CA GLU A 225 -6.24 -2.94 0.24
C GLU A 225 -7.46 -3.07 -0.67
N VAL A 226 -8.42 -3.90 -0.28
CA VAL A 226 -9.72 -4.08 -0.96
C VAL A 226 -10.85 -3.66 -0.02
N TYR A 227 -11.79 -2.87 -0.53
CA TYR A 227 -12.92 -2.37 0.26
C TYR A 227 -14.02 -3.43 0.41
N LEU A 228 -14.20 -3.96 1.62
CA LEU A 228 -15.13 -5.02 1.97
C LEU A 228 -15.77 -4.72 3.33
N GLY A 229 -17.05 -5.02 3.50
CA GLY A 229 -17.78 -4.85 4.76
C GLY A 229 -17.81 -3.42 5.31
N GLY A 230 -17.49 -2.41 4.49
CA GLY A 230 -17.35 -1.02 4.91
C GLY A 230 -15.92 -0.61 5.28
N TYR A 231 -14.94 -1.50 5.19
CA TYR A 231 -13.55 -1.32 5.62
C TYR A 231 -12.55 -1.63 4.51
N TRP A 232 -11.35 -1.08 4.61
CA TRP A 232 -10.22 -1.47 3.76
C TRP A 232 -9.53 -2.67 4.40
N HIS A 233 -9.49 -3.79 3.68
CA HIS A 233 -8.82 -5.03 4.10
C HIS A 233 -7.48 -5.14 3.41
N THR A 234 -6.41 -5.36 4.18
CA THR A 234 -5.05 -5.58 3.68
C THR A 234 -4.94 -6.96 3.02
N PHE A 235 -4.36 -7.01 1.83
CA PHE A 235 -3.90 -8.21 1.15
C PHE A 235 -2.47 -7.97 0.66
N ASP A 236 -1.70 -9.04 0.53
CA ASP A 236 -0.35 -9.05 -0.03
C ASP A 236 -0.24 -10.24 -0.98
#